data_AF-A0A355T779-F1
#
_entry.id   AF-A0A355T779-F1
#
_cell.length_a   1.000
_cell.length_b   1.000
_cell.length_c   1.000
_cell.angle_alpha   90.00
_cell.angle_beta   90.00
_cell.angle_gamma   90.00
#
_symmetry.space_group_name_H-M   'P 1'
#
loop_
_entity.id
_entity.type
_entity.pdbx_description
1 polymer ?
#
loop_
_entity_poly.entity_id
_entity_poly.type
_entity_poly.pdbx_seq_one_letter_code
_entity_poly.pdbx_strand_id
1 'polypeptide(L)'
;SGAPISIQESGKTVMGAFLQAGLFALGSIFLLLIIVLKKISDVLRILAPLILAGILTLATMFVISLPLNFANVIALPLLLSLGVSYAIYFVTYWKSGKERPLSSGMARAVMFSAATTLVAFFSLSLSSHIGTRSMGQLLTIALIYCLSCSFLLLPVLLGRHRLR
;
A
#
# COMPACT_ATOMS: atom_id res chain seq x y z
N SER A 1 34.53 17.34 17.25
CA SER A 1 33.40 17.64 16.34
C SER A 1 32.60 16.39 16.04
N GLY A 2 31.64 16.02 16.90
CA GLY A 2 30.91 14.73 16.83
C GLY A 2 29.46 14.83 16.32
N ALA A 3 28.90 16.04 16.22
CA ALA A 3 27.51 16.23 15.83
C ALA A 3 27.20 15.76 14.38
N PRO A 4 28.02 16.04 13.35
CA PRO A 4 27.73 15.57 11.98
C PRO A 4 27.85 14.05 11.83
N ILE A 5 28.79 13.44 12.56
CA ILE A 5 29.08 12.00 12.51
C ILE A 5 27.94 11.22 13.19
N SER A 6 27.45 11.71 14.33
CA SER A 6 26.31 11.14 15.06
C SER A 6 25.00 11.23 14.27
N ILE A 7 24.76 12.34 13.54
CA ILE A 7 23.58 12.48 12.66
C ILE A 7 23.65 11.50 11.48
N GLN A 8 24.82 11.29 10.89
CA GLN A 8 24.99 10.39 9.75
C GLN A 8 24.92 8.91 10.16
N GLU A 9 25.49 8.54 11.31
CA GLU A 9 25.35 7.21 11.91
C GLU A 9 23.90 6.92 12.30
N SER A 10 23.23 7.85 13.00
CA SER A 10 21.82 7.72 13.36
C SER A 10 20.94 7.55 12.12
N GLY A 11 21.24 8.28 11.03
CA GLY A 11 20.55 8.13 9.76
C GLY A 11 20.68 6.72 9.17
N LYS A 12 21.89 6.14 9.17
CA LYS A 12 22.10 4.76 8.69
C LYS A 12 21.36 3.73 9.55
N THR A 13 21.40 3.89 10.87
CA THR A 13 20.70 2.99 11.81
C THR A 13 19.19 3.03 11.62
N VAL A 14 18.62 4.23 11.47
CA VAL A 14 17.18 4.42 11.21
C VAL A 14 16.78 3.80 9.87
N MET A 15 17.57 4.02 8.81
CA MET A 15 17.31 3.43 7.50
C MET A 15 17.34 1.89 7.56
N GLY A 16 18.33 1.32 8.27
CA GLY A 16 18.45 -0.12 8.48
C GLY A 16 17.27 -0.70 9.25
N ALA A 17 16.83 -0.03 10.32
CA ALA A 17 15.65 -0.43 11.08
C ALA A 17 14.37 -0.42 10.22
N PHE A 18 14.22 0.57 9.33
CA PHE A 18 13.06 0.63 8.41
C PHE A 18 13.10 -0.44 7.33
N LEU A 19 14.27 -0.74 6.77
CA LEU A 19 14.44 -1.87 5.85
C LEU A 19 14.07 -3.18 6.53
N GLN A 20 14.54 -3.38 7.76
CA GLN A 20 14.23 -4.57 8.54
C GLN A 20 12.73 -4.64 8.88
N ALA A 21 12.11 -3.52 9.27
CA ALA A 21 10.66 -3.43 9.50
C ALA A 21 9.86 -3.70 8.21
N GLY A 22 10.33 -3.21 7.06
CA GLY A 22 9.72 -3.49 5.75
C GLY A 22 9.80 -4.96 5.37
N LEU A 23 10.94 -5.61 5.61
CA LEU A 23 11.11 -7.06 5.39
C LEU A 23 10.22 -7.88 6.32
N PHE A 24 10.14 -7.52 7.60
CA PHE A 24 9.22 -8.16 8.54
C PHE A 24 7.75 -7.95 8.11
N ALA A 25 7.37 -6.74 7.72
CA ALA A 25 6.02 -6.45 7.23
C ALA A 25 5.68 -7.28 5.98
N LEU A 26 6.57 -7.35 4.99
CA LEU A 26 6.41 -8.18 3.79
C LEU A 26 6.26 -9.66 4.15
N GLY A 27 7.12 -10.18 5.02
CA GLY A 27 7.06 -11.57 5.49
C GLY A 27 5.76 -11.88 6.22
N SER A 28 5.35 -11.02 7.14
CA SER A 28 4.08 -11.15 7.89
C SER A 28 2.86 -11.07 6.97
N ILE A 29 2.84 -10.14 6.01
CA ILE A 29 1.78 -10.01 5.01
C ILE A 29 1.68 -11.27 4.16
N PHE A 30 2.83 -11.76 3.66
CA PHE A 30 2.87 -12.95 2.82
C PHE A 30 2.33 -14.18 3.57
N LEU A 31 2.75 -14.34 4.82
CA LEU A 31 2.32 -15.43 5.69
C LEU A 31 0.82 -15.32 6.01
N LEU A 32 0.33 -14.13 6.32
CA LEU A 32 -1.10 -13.86 6.53
C LEU A 32 -1.92 -14.19 5.27
N LEU A 33 -1.47 -13.75 4.09
CA LEU A 33 -2.16 -14.03 2.83
C LEU A 33 -2.21 -15.52 2.51
N ILE A 34 -1.14 -16.28 2.80
CA ILE A 34 -1.15 -17.74 2.67
C ILE A 34 -2.18 -18.38 3.60
N ILE A 35 -2.26 -17.94 4.86
CA ILE A 35 -3.22 -18.46 5.85
C ILE A 35 -4.67 -18.18 5.40
N VAL A 36 -4.94 -16.95 4.96
CA VAL A 36 -6.30 -16.51 4.57
C VAL A 36 -6.73 -17.13 3.24
N LEU A 37 -5.85 -17.16 2.24
CA LEU A 37 -6.21 -17.60 0.88
C LEU A 37 -6.02 -19.09 0.66
N LYS A 38 -5.18 -19.76 1.46
CA LYS A 38 -4.83 -21.18 1.38
C LYS A 38 -4.23 -21.64 0.03
N LYS A 39 -3.99 -20.73 -0.92
CA LYS A 39 -3.45 -21.00 -2.25
C LYS A 39 -2.45 -19.93 -2.66
N ILE A 40 -1.22 -20.35 -2.94
CA ILE A 40 -0.13 -19.46 -3.36
C ILE A 40 -0.48 -18.70 -4.65
N SER A 41 -1.19 -19.34 -5.60
CA SER A 41 -1.62 -18.66 -6.82
C SER A 41 -2.52 -17.45 -6.57
N ASP A 42 -3.37 -17.50 -5.53
CA ASP A 42 -4.23 -16.36 -5.17
C ASP A 42 -3.39 -15.23 -4.53
N VAL A 43 -2.36 -15.58 -3.76
CA VAL A 43 -1.42 -14.62 -3.16
C VAL A 43 -0.68 -13.84 -4.24
N LEU A 44 -0.16 -14.51 -5.27
CA LEU A 44 0.54 -13.84 -6.38
C LEU A 44 -0.38 -12.88 -7.15
N ARG A 45 -1.65 -13.24 -7.34
CA ARG A 45 -2.64 -12.37 -8.01
C ARG A 45 -2.92 -11.08 -7.22
N ILE A 46 -2.85 -11.12 -5.89
CA ILE A 46 -2.97 -9.94 -5.03
C ILE A 46 -1.69 -9.10 -5.05
N LEU A 47 -0.53 -9.76 -5.03
CA LEU A 47 0.75 -9.06 -5.02
C LEU A 47 1.02 -8.32 -6.33
N ALA A 48 0.59 -8.85 -7.48
CA ALA A 48 0.80 -8.22 -8.78
C ALA A 48 0.32 -6.74 -8.88
N PRO A 49 -0.95 -6.41 -8.57
CA PRO A 49 -1.43 -5.02 -8.58
C PRO A 49 -0.77 -4.17 -7.48
N LEU A 50 -0.37 -4.77 -6.36
CA LEU A 50 0.33 -4.07 -5.28
C LEU A 50 1.74 -3.64 -5.69
N ILE A 51 2.47 -4.55 -6.31
CA ILE A 51 3.81 -4.29 -6.83
C ILE A 51 3.73 -3.21 -7.92
N LEU A 52 2.75 -3.30 -8.82
CA LEU A 52 2.54 -2.27 -9.83
C LEU A 52 2.24 -0.90 -9.19
N ALA A 53 1.34 -0.83 -8.22
CA ALA A 53 1.05 0.41 -7.50
C ALA A 53 2.29 0.98 -6.80
N GLY A 54 3.12 0.12 -6.20
CA GLY A 54 4.39 0.51 -5.59
C GLY A 54 5.37 1.08 -6.62
N ILE A 55 5.54 0.41 -7.77
CA ILE A 55 6.38 0.89 -8.87
C ILE A 55 5.88 2.24 -9.39
N LEU A 56 4.57 2.39 -9.62
CA LEU A 56 3.98 3.66 -10.06
C LEU A 56 4.18 4.77 -9.02
N THR A 57 4.06 4.45 -7.73
CA THR A 57 4.32 5.41 -6.65
C THR A 57 5.76 5.89 -6.69
N LEU A 58 6.73 4.98 -6.78
CA LEU A 58 8.15 5.31 -6.85
C LEU A 58 8.50 6.08 -8.13
N ALA A 59 7.92 5.68 -9.27
CA ALA A 59 8.09 6.38 -10.55
C ALA A 59 7.56 7.82 -10.47
N THR A 60 6.36 8.01 -9.93
CA THR A 60 5.78 9.34 -9.73
C THR A 60 6.61 10.16 -8.74
N MET A 61 7.14 9.54 -7.69
CA MET A 61 8.04 10.20 -6.74
C MET A 61 9.29 10.76 -7.42
N PHE A 62 9.86 10.00 -8.36
CA PHE A 62 10.99 10.43 -9.18
C PHE A 62 10.61 11.60 -10.11
N VAL A 63 9.45 11.52 -10.78
CA VAL A 63 8.96 12.57 -11.69
C VAL A 63 8.70 13.89 -10.96
N ILE A 64 8.08 13.85 -9.78
CA ILE A 64 7.79 15.05 -8.97
C ILE A 64 8.98 15.51 -8.13
N SER A 65 10.14 14.85 -8.26
CA SER A 65 11.36 15.13 -7.49
C SER A 65 11.14 15.16 -5.96
N LEU A 66 10.33 14.25 -5.43
CA LEU A 66 10.08 14.13 -4.00
C LEU A 66 11.17 13.23 -3.38
N PRO A 67 12.12 13.73 -2.59
CA PRO A 67 13.20 12.92 -2.05
C PRO A 67 12.70 12.00 -0.94
N LEU A 68 13.19 10.74 -0.90
CA LEU A 68 13.04 9.89 0.28
C LEU A 68 13.84 10.49 1.43
N ASN A 69 13.20 10.58 2.59
CA ASN A 69 13.74 11.12 3.83
C ASN A 69 13.29 10.24 5.01
N PHE A 70 13.81 10.54 6.20
CA PHE A 70 13.52 9.75 7.40
C PHE A 70 12.05 9.74 7.81
N ALA A 71 11.25 10.73 7.41
CA ALA A 71 9.83 10.77 7.72
C ALA A 71 9.01 9.94 6.71
N ASN A 72 9.27 10.11 5.42
CA ASN A 72 8.46 9.45 4.39
C ASN A 72 8.86 7.97 4.15
N VAL A 73 10.03 7.52 4.59
CA VAL A 73 10.42 6.10 4.48
C VAL A 73 9.47 5.16 5.24
N ILE A 74 8.85 5.67 6.32
CA ILE A 74 7.82 4.96 7.10
C ILE A 74 6.60 4.62 6.24
N ALA A 75 6.35 5.42 5.20
CA ALA A 75 5.21 5.22 4.33
C ALA A 75 5.34 3.94 3.48
N LEU A 76 6.55 3.43 3.22
CA LEU A 76 6.75 2.24 2.38
C LEU A 76 6.13 0.97 3.01
N PRO A 77 6.45 0.60 4.28
CA PRO A 77 5.73 -0.49 4.96
C PRO A 77 4.23 -0.25 5.10
N LEU A 78 3.81 1.00 5.37
CA LEU A 78 2.39 1.35 5.52
C LEU A 78 1.61 1.15 4.22
N LEU A 79 2.21 1.49 3.07
CA LEU A 79 1.65 1.31 1.74
C LEU A 79 1.30 -0.16 1.49
N LEU A 80 2.26 -1.06 1.79
CA LEU A 80 2.08 -2.50 1.66
C LEU A 80 0.92 -2.99 2.53
N SER A 81 0.85 -2.55 3.78
CA SER A 81 -0.23 -2.92 4.72
C SER A 81 -1.61 -2.48 4.22
N LEU A 82 -1.74 -1.24 3.76
CA LEU A 82 -3.01 -0.71 3.24
C LEU A 82 -3.44 -1.41 1.96
N GLY A 83 -2.53 -1.58 1.01
CA GLY A 83 -2.81 -2.26 -0.24
C GLY A 83 -3.33 -3.68 -0.04
N VAL A 84 -2.71 -4.44 0.88
CA VAL A 84 -3.12 -5.80 1.22
C VAL A 84 -4.50 -5.82 1.87
N SER A 85 -4.77 -4.90 2.80
CA SER A 85 -6.06 -4.83 3.50
C SER A 85 -7.22 -4.66 2.52
N TYR A 86 -7.07 -3.80 1.52
CA TYR A 86 -8.06 -3.62 0.47
C TYR A 86 -8.13 -4.82 -0.49
N ALA A 87 -7.00 -5.42 -0.85
CA ALA A 87 -6.97 -6.58 -1.73
C ALA A 87 -7.61 -7.84 -1.11
N ILE A 88 -7.44 -8.06 0.20
CA ILE A 88 -8.09 -9.17 0.93
C ILE A 88 -9.61 -9.05 0.82
N TYR A 89 -10.16 -7.83 0.96
CA TYR A 89 -11.60 -7.62 0.79
C TYR A 89 -12.06 -8.09 -0.59
N PHE A 90 -11.40 -7.62 -1.66
CA PHE A 90 -11.80 -7.99 -3.01
C PHE A 90 -11.72 -9.50 -3.27
N VAL A 91 -10.67 -10.16 -2.78
CA VAL A 91 -10.54 -11.61 -2.98
C VAL A 91 -11.54 -12.41 -2.13
N THR A 92 -11.81 -11.98 -0.91
CA THR A 92 -12.84 -12.61 -0.06
C THR A 92 -14.22 -12.43 -0.68
N TYR A 93 -14.50 -11.25 -1.24
CA TYR A 93 -15.72 -10.99 -1.98
C TYR A 93 -15.82 -11.86 -3.24
N TRP A 94 -14.76 -11.96 -4.03
CA TRP A 94 -14.71 -12.80 -5.22
C TRP A 94 -14.95 -14.28 -4.90
N LYS A 95 -14.34 -14.78 -3.82
CA LYS A 95 -14.56 -16.14 -3.31
C LYS A 95 -16.00 -16.41 -2.86
N SER A 96 -16.77 -15.37 -2.51
CA SER A 96 -18.19 -15.49 -2.15
C SER A 96 -19.14 -15.64 -3.34
N GLY A 97 -18.63 -15.67 -4.58
CA GLY A 97 -19.43 -15.97 -5.79
C GLY A 97 -20.35 -14.84 -6.25
N LYS A 98 -20.15 -13.61 -5.77
CA LYS A 98 -20.99 -12.46 -6.13
C LYS A 98 -20.42 -11.70 -7.32
N GLU A 99 -21.22 -11.53 -8.37
CA GLU A 99 -20.77 -11.02 -9.68
C GLU A 99 -20.58 -9.48 -9.77
N ARG A 100 -21.04 -8.72 -8.76
CA ARG A 100 -21.02 -7.25 -8.77
C ARG A 100 -20.30 -6.66 -7.55
N PRO A 101 -18.95 -6.65 -7.54
CA PRO A 101 -18.17 -6.14 -6.40
C PRO A 101 -18.62 -4.74 -5.96
N LEU A 102 -18.77 -3.82 -6.91
CA LEU A 102 -19.14 -2.42 -6.64
C LEU A 102 -20.58 -2.21 -6.13
N SER A 103 -21.49 -3.17 -6.30
CA SER A 103 -22.90 -3.00 -5.86
C SER A 103 -23.16 -3.54 -4.46
N SER A 104 -22.15 -4.11 -3.78
CA SER A 104 -22.31 -4.63 -2.43
C SER A 104 -22.13 -3.54 -1.37
N GLY A 105 -22.89 -3.61 -0.27
CA GLY A 105 -22.73 -2.70 0.87
C GLY A 105 -21.30 -2.69 1.43
N MET A 106 -20.60 -3.83 1.38
CA MET A 106 -19.22 -3.95 1.81
C MET A 106 -18.24 -3.19 0.90
N ALA A 107 -18.44 -3.17 -0.43
CA ALA A 107 -17.56 -2.41 -1.33
C ALA A 107 -17.71 -0.91 -1.09
N ARG A 108 -18.94 -0.45 -0.87
CA ARG A 108 -19.20 0.94 -0.50
C ARG A 108 -18.54 1.29 0.83
N ALA A 109 -18.64 0.42 1.84
CA ALA A 109 -17.98 0.61 3.13
C ALA A 109 -16.45 0.72 2.99
N VAL A 110 -15.84 -0.17 2.19
CA VAL A 110 -14.40 -0.11 1.90
C VAL A 110 -14.02 1.15 1.14
N MET A 111 -14.86 1.62 0.20
CA MET A 111 -14.64 2.89 -0.49
C MET A 111 -14.74 4.10 0.41
N PHE A 112 -15.71 4.14 1.32
CA PHE A 112 -15.79 5.20 2.32
C PHE A 112 -14.59 5.15 3.28
N SER A 113 -14.15 3.96 3.72
CA SER A 113 -12.95 3.81 4.53
C SER A 113 -11.71 4.34 3.80
N ALA A 114 -11.52 3.94 2.54
CA ALA A 114 -10.40 4.40 1.73
C ALA A 114 -10.45 5.91 1.45
N ALA A 115 -11.64 6.47 1.22
CA ALA A 115 -11.83 7.92 1.07
C ALA A 115 -11.45 8.67 2.35
N THR A 116 -11.85 8.19 3.53
CA THR A 116 -11.46 8.79 4.81
C THR A 116 -9.95 8.76 5.01
N THR A 117 -9.30 7.63 4.71
CA THR A 117 -7.84 7.50 4.78
C THR A 117 -7.14 8.44 3.78
N LEU A 118 -7.68 8.58 2.58
CA LEU A 118 -7.18 9.49 1.56
C LEU A 118 -7.27 10.95 2.01
N VAL A 119 -8.40 11.35 2.60
CA VAL A 119 -8.58 12.69 3.17
C VAL A 119 -7.61 12.92 4.33
N ALA A 120 -7.39 11.92 5.20
CA ALA A 120 -6.43 12.02 6.29
C ALA A 120 -4.99 12.24 5.79
N PHE A 121 -4.54 11.45 4.82
CA PHE A 121 -3.20 11.61 4.23
C PHE A 121 -3.06 12.89 3.40
N PHE A 122 -4.12 13.28 2.71
CA PHE A 122 -4.13 14.52 1.95
C PHE A 122 -4.04 15.74 2.88
N SER A 123 -4.77 15.73 4.01
CA SER A 123 -4.64 16.74 5.07
C SER A 123 -3.21 16.78 5.62
N LEU A 124 -2.59 15.61 5.84
CA LEU A 124 -1.20 15.52 6.26
C LEU A 124 -0.23 16.14 5.23
N SER A 125 -0.54 16.01 3.94
CA SER A 125 0.23 16.61 2.85
C SER A 125 0.21 18.15 2.88
N LEU A 126 -0.79 18.77 3.52
CA LEU A 126 -0.91 20.21 3.70
C LEU A 126 -0.20 20.73 4.95
N SER A 127 0.46 19.85 5.72
CA SER A 127 1.18 20.23 6.93
C SER A 127 2.31 21.22 6.63
N SER A 128 2.56 22.14 7.57
CA SER A 128 3.67 23.09 7.52
C SER A 128 5.03 22.43 7.71
N HIS A 129 5.08 21.24 8.31
CA HIS A 129 6.34 20.53 8.58
C HIS A 129 6.77 19.69 7.37
N ILE A 130 7.97 19.96 6.84
CA ILE A 130 8.47 19.40 5.56
C ILE A 130 8.45 17.87 5.55
N GLY A 131 8.89 17.22 6.63
CA GLY A 131 8.90 15.75 6.72
C GLY A 131 7.49 15.16 6.68
N THR A 132 6.56 15.79 7.40
CA THR A 132 5.17 15.36 7.52
C THR A 132 4.41 15.57 6.22
N ARG A 133 4.62 16.72 5.58
CA ARG A 133 4.10 17.04 4.25
C ARG A 133 4.54 16.04 3.21
N SER A 134 5.84 15.73 3.15
CA SER A 134 6.39 14.74 2.21
C SER A 134 5.81 13.33 2.43
N MET A 135 5.66 12.92 3.69
CA MET A 135 5.00 11.65 4.05
C MET A 135 3.54 11.61 3.59
N GLY A 136 2.78 12.69 3.84
CA GLY A 136 1.39 12.82 3.41
C GLY A 136 1.24 12.75 1.88
N GLN A 137 2.09 13.47 1.14
CA GLN A 137 2.12 13.42 -0.32
C GLN A 137 2.36 12.00 -0.85
N LEU A 138 3.36 11.31 -0.30
CA LEU A 138 3.68 9.94 -0.71
C LEU A 138 2.51 8.98 -0.42
N LEU A 139 1.94 9.03 0.79
CA LEU A 139 0.83 8.16 1.20
C LEU A 139 -0.44 8.41 0.37
N THR A 140 -0.75 9.67 0.04
CA THR A 140 -1.90 10.00 -0.81
C THR A 140 -1.72 9.45 -2.22
N ILE A 141 -0.58 9.70 -2.87
CA ILE A 141 -0.28 9.20 -4.22
C ILE A 141 -0.34 7.68 -4.24
N ALA A 142 0.27 7.05 -3.24
CA ALA A 142 0.30 5.62 -3.11
C ALA A 142 -1.07 4.98 -2.94
N LEU A 143 -1.92 5.57 -2.10
CA LEU A 143 -3.27 5.08 -1.87
C LEU A 143 -4.12 5.19 -3.14
N ILE A 144 -3.99 6.30 -3.88
CA ILE A 144 -4.65 6.47 -5.19
C ILE A 144 -4.22 5.35 -6.15
N TYR A 145 -2.91 5.12 -6.31
CA TYR A 145 -2.44 4.04 -7.20
C TYR A 145 -2.84 2.66 -6.72
N CYS A 146 -2.82 2.38 -5.41
CA CYS A 146 -3.29 1.10 -4.86
C CYS A 146 -4.76 0.86 -5.19
N LEU A 147 -5.61 1.86 -4.96
CA LEU A 147 -7.03 1.77 -5.30
C LEU A 147 -7.21 1.59 -6.80
N SER A 148 -6.64 2.45 -7.63
CA SER A 148 -6.77 2.39 -9.08
C SER A 148 -6.27 1.05 -9.65
N CYS A 149 -5.07 0.60 -9.27
CA CYS A 149 -4.53 -0.69 -9.71
C CYS A 149 -5.40 -1.84 -9.22
N SER A 150 -5.88 -1.80 -7.98
CA SER A 150 -6.74 -2.84 -7.44
C SER A 150 -8.07 -2.92 -8.20
N PHE A 151 -8.74 -1.78 -8.42
CA PHE A 151 -10.00 -1.73 -9.17
C PHE A 151 -9.88 -2.13 -10.63
N LEU A 152 -8.77 -1.80 -11.30
CA LEU A 152 -8.57 -2.08 -12.71
C LEU A 152 -8.06 -3.50 -12.95
N LEU A 153 -7.12 -3.98 -12.14
CA LEU A 153 -6.44 -5.26 -12.37
C LEU A 153 -7.12 -6.43 -11.68
N LEU A 154 -7.75 -6.26 -10.51
CA LEU A 154 -8.43 -7.40 -9.87
C LEU A 154 -9.56 -7.98 -10.70
N PRO A 155 -10.46 -7.22 -11.38
CA PRO A 155 -11.46 -7.86 -12.23
C PRO A 155 -10.83 -8.64 -13.40
N VAL A 156 -9.70 -8.17 -13.92
CA VAL A 156 -8.96 -8.85 -15.00
C VAL A 156 -8.26 -10.12 -14.50
N LEU A 157 -7.59 -10.05 -13.35
CA LEU A 157 -6.82 -11.15 -12.75
C LEU A 157 -7.72 -12.22 -12.10
N LEU A 158 -8.87 -11.82 -11.57
CA LEU A 158 -9.80 -12.73 -10.93
C LEU A 158 -10.73 -13.41 -11.94
N GLY A 159 -11.04 -12.76 -13.07
CA GLY A 159 -11.62 -13.33 -14.31
C GLY A 159 -12.91 -14.15 -14.13
N ARG A 160 -14.02 -13.75 -14.79
CA ARG A 160 -15.37 -14.37 -14.72
C ARG A 160 -15.38 -15.79 -14.16
N HIS A 161 -16.06 -15.95 -13.02
CA HIS A 161 -16.33 -17.19 -12.30
C HIS A 161 -16.44 -18.36 -13.30
N ARG A 162 -15.42 -19.24 -13.34
CA ARG A 162 -15.62 -20.55 -13.95
C ARG A 162 -16.58 -21.28 -13.04
N LEU A 163 -17.87 -21.18 -13.38
CA LEU A 163 -18.92 -22.07 -12.90
C LEU A 163 -18.37 -23.50 -13.08
N ARG A 164 -18.04 -24.12 -11.95
CA ARG A 164 -17.98 -25.58 -11.85
C ARG A 164 -19.28 -26.02 -11.22
#